data_AF-A0A524I154-F1
#
_entry.id   AF-A0A524I154-F1
#
_cell.length_a   1.000
_cell.length_b   1.000
_cell.length_c   1.000
_cell.angle_alpha   90.00
_cell.angle_beta   90.00
_cell.angle_gamma   90.00
#
_symmetry.space_group_name_H-M   'P 1'
#
loop_
_entity.id
_entity.type
_entity.pdbx_description
1 polymer ?
#
loop_
_entity_poly.entity_id
_entity_poly.type
_entity_poly.pdbx_seq_one_letter_code
_entity_poly.pdbx_strand_id
1 'polypeptide(L)' 'RTLGANAVISVLFDSSSIGQTMNEIIAFGTAVIVSPVTEEQQLVELS' A
#
# COMPACT_ATOMS: atom_id res chain seq x y z
N ARG A 1 2.55 -11.24 -14.69
CA ARG A 1 1.51 -11.67 -13.71
C ARG A 1 1.92 -11.13 -12.35
N THR A 2 0.98 -10.52 -11.63
CA THR A 2 1.13 -9.76 -10.39
C THR A 2 1.32 -10.66 -9.15
N LEU A 3 1.72 -10.06 -8.02
CA LEU A 3 2.00 -10.70 -6.72
C LEU A 3 0.77 -11.35 -6.02
N GLY A 4 -0.41 -11.37 -6.64
CA GLY A 4 -1.65 -11.87 -6.01
C GLY A 4 -2.25 -10.95 -4.92
N ALA A 5 -1.71 -9.75 -4.76
CA ALA A 5 -2.19 -8.74 -3.82
C ALA A 5 -3.53 -8.13 -4.24
N ASN A 6 -4.33 -7.69 -3.26
CA ASN A 6 -5.61 -6.99 -3.46
C ASN A 6 -5.58 -5.51 -2.97
N ALA A 7 -4.48 -5.08 -2.35
CA ALA A 7 -4.28 -3.71 -1.90
C ALA A 7 -2.78 -3.31 -1.94
N VAL A 8 -2.52 -2.01 -1.85
CA VAL A 8 -1.17 -1.44 -1.67
C VAL A 8 -1.22 -0.46 -0.50
N ILE A 9 -0.32 -0.62 0.48
CA ILE A 9 -0.23 0.26 1.65
C ILE A 9 1.08 1.06 1.62
N SER A 10 1.10 2.14 2.41
CA SER A 10 2.21 3.11 2.41
C SER A 10 2.52 3.58 0.99
N VAL A 11 1.47 3.94 0.25
CA VAL A 11 1.62 4.48 -1.11
C VAL A 11 2.21 5.87 -1.00
N LEU A 12 3.39 6.04 -1.58
CA LEU A 12 4.03 7.34 -1.74
C LEU A 12 4.08 7.69 -3.21
N PHE A 13 3.90 8.99 -3.47
CA PHE A 13 4.09 9.59 -4.77
C PHE A 13 5.26 10.55 -4.68
N ASP A 14 6.20 10.39 -5.58
CA ASP A 14 7.25 11.36 -5.82
C ASP A 14 7.11 11.89 -7.24
N SER A 15 7.46 13.16 -7.45
CA SER A 15 7.49 13.74 -8.78
C SER A 15 8.79 14.46 -9.04
N SER A 16 9.31 14.26 -10.24
CA SER A 16 10.55 14.89 -10.68
C SER A 16 10.32 15.50 -12.06
N SER A 17 10.98 16.62 -12.35
CA SER A 17 10.94 17.22 -13.69
C SER A 17 12.10 16.69 -14.51
N ILE A 18 11.80 16.22 -15.72
CA ILE A 18 12.79 15.79 -16.71
C ILE A 18 12.85 16.84 -17.81
N GLY A 19 13.99 17.53 -17.88
CA GLY A 19 14.15 18.68 -18.78
C GLY A 19 13.23 19.83 -18.40
N GLN A 20 12.65 20.49 -19.39
CA GLN A 20 11.76 21.66 -19.16
C GLN A 20 10.28 21.38 -19.45
N THR A 21 9.95 20.19 -19.94
CA THR A 21 8.63 19.91 -20.52
C THR A 21 7.98 18.63 -20.02
N MET A 22 8.70 17.79 -19.28
CA MET A 22 8.16 16.55 -18.75
C MET A 22 8.25 16.49 -17.22
N ASN A 23 7.21 15.93 -16.63
CA ASN A 23 7.21 15.54 -15.23
C ASN A 23 7.04 14.03 -15.16
N GLU A 24 7.97 13.37 -14.46
CA GLU A 24 7.86 12.00 -14.04
C GLU A 24 7.06 11.96 -12.73
N ILE A 25 6.19 10.96 -12.61
CA ILE A 25 5.49 10.65 -11.37
C ILE A 25 5.78 9.20 -11.05
N ILE A 26 6.41 8.97 -9.89
CA ILE A 26 6.75 7.64 -9.38
C ILE A 26 5.76 7.31 -8.26
N ALA A 27 5.14 6.14 -8.34
CA ALA A 27 4.30 5.59 -7.30
C ALA A 27 4.86 4.26 -6.81
N PHE A 28 5.09 4.13 -5.50
CA PHE A 28 5.57 2.91 -4.89
C PHE A 28 4.92 2.66 -3.54
N GLY A 29 4.91 1.41 -3.11
CA GLY A 29 4.31 0.97 -1.86
C GLY A 29 4.42 -0.54 -1.68
N THR A 30 3.82 -1.06 -0.62
CA THR A 30 3.86 -2.49 -0.29
C THR A 30 2.58 -3.17 -0.74
N ALA A 31 2.70 -4.13 -1.65
CA ALA A 31 1.58 -4.97 -2.08
C ALA A 31 1.18 -5.95 -0.96
N VAL A 32 -0.09 -5.95 -0.57
CA VAL A 32 -0.63 -6.75 0.54
C VAL A 32 -1.94 -7.43 0.16
N ILE A 33 -2.29 -8.49 0.88
CA ILE A 33 -3.62 -9.08 0.88
C ILE A 33 -4.31 -8.70 2.20
N VAL A 34 -5.45 -8.02 2.12
CA VAL A 34 -6.24 -7.63 3.29
C VAL A 34 -7.58 -8.35 3.31
N SER A 35 -8.12 -8.54 4.50
CA SER A 35 -9.48 -9.03 4.76
C SER A 35 -10.27 -7.98 5.57
N PRO A 36 -11.61 -7.98 5.50
CA PRO A 36 -12.42 -7.17 6.40
C PRO A 36 -12.09 -7.46 7.86
N VAL A 37 -12.16 -6.44 8.70
CA VAL A 37 -12.11 -6.62 10.15
C VAL A 37 -13.47 -7.19 10.58
N THR A 38 -13.48 -8.43 11.05
CA THR A 38 -14.64 -9.03 11.72
C THR A 38 -14.53 -8.78 13.22
N GLU A 39 -15.63 -8.43 13.88
CA GLU A 39 -15.69 -8.09 15.32
C GLU A 39 -15.46 -9.29 16.26
N GLU A 40 -14.71 -10.30 15.84
CA GLU A 40 -14.15 -11.30 16.75
C GLU A 40 -12.79 -10.81 17.22
N GLN A 41 -12.82 -9.72 17.99
CA GLN A 41 -11.67 -9.33 18.80
C GLN A 41 -11.50 -10.41 19.86
N GLN A 42 -10.57 -11.33 19.63
CA GLN A 42 -10.14 -12.26 20.66
C GLN A 42 -9.49 -11.44 21.78
N LEU A 43 -10.29 -11.11 22.80
CA LEU A 43 -9.81 -10.61 24.08
C LEU A 43 -8.89 -11.68 24.67
N VAL A 44 -7.58 -11.47 24.54
CA VAL A 44 -6.58 -12.29 25.22
C VAL A 44 -6.46 -11.72 26.63
N GLU A 45 -7.13 -12.34 27.58
CA GLU A 45 -6.88 -12.12 29.01
C GLU A 45 -5.42 -12.48 29.29
N LEU A 46 -4.63 -11.50 29.74
CA LEU A 46 -3.25 -11.73 30.15
C LEU A 46 -3.29 -12.40 31.54
N SER A 47 -2.97 -13.70 31.58
CA SER A 47 -2.81 -14.47 32.81
C SER A 47 -1.67 -13.97 33.69
#